data_AF-A0A916C3Q6-F1
#
_entry.id   AF-A0A916C3Q6-F1
#
_cell.length_a   1.000
_cell.length_b   1.000
_cell.length_c   1.000
_cell.angle_alpha   90.00
_cell.angle_beta   90.00
_cell.angle_gamma   90.00
#
_symmetry.space_group_name_H-M   'P 1'
#
loop_
_entity.id
_entity.type
_entity.pdbx_description
1 polymer ?
#
loop_
_entity_poly.entity_id
_entity_poly.type
_entity_poly.pdbx_seq_one_letter_code
_entity_poly.pdbx_strand_id
1 'polypeptide(L)'
;MTTQLLIPGMNSLPKVILSSPAGSRAEVYLHGAHVTSWIPAGDDERLFLSAASEFRDGAAIRGGVPVVFPQFSIWGPLPKHGFVRNRAWELIGVADGSARFQLRDAEDTRAIWPHAFLAEFTVTVRERQLALELAITNRGEQPFTFTAALHTYLLVEDIATTTIAGLAQARYFDAVTKQEAVQTEAALTFPGEIDRVYFDVAQVTLHDGQRSLEVQKVGFPDSVIWNPGAKLAATLSDLEPGSDRHFVCVEAAIFRAPITVEPYQTWRGGQCLTSAPTQTQGAVNMDQPHDESISNNLWGEACVGDVLAAKRRHLIVAAAPTDRVREIIERLKIHEISQMPVLSEGKLIGLITESTLLTHLAVPGHSVEDVITPMINRQVTTVSPELPAGSLLNLFGGSQAVIVVAGDRVTGILTKLDLIEYLTSRLT
;
A
#
# COMPACT_ATOMS: atom_id res chain seq x y z
N MET A 1 31.10 -3.50 3.19
CA MET A 1 31.13 -2.39 4.16
C MET A 1 29.82 -2.29 4.99
N THR A 2 28.91 -3.27 4.91
CA THR A 2 27.59 -3.27 5.60
C THR A 2 27.61 -3.70 7.07
N THR A 3 28.68 -4.35 7.54
CA THR A 3 28.75 -4.95 8.88
C THR A 3 28.81 -3.95 10.04
N GLN A 4 29.13 -2.68 9.80
CA GLN A 4 29.23 -1.65 10.84
C GLN A 4 27.87 -1.06 11.29
N LEU A 5 26.78 -1.35 10.58
CA LEU A 5 25.44 -0.82 10.87
C LEU A 5 24.57 -1.78 11.70
N LEU A 6 24.99 -3.04 11.82
CA LEU A 6 24.26 -4.06 12.55
C LEU A 6 24.64 -4.02 14.03
N ILE A 7 23.62 -4.04 14.88
CA ILE A 7 23.79 -4.15 16.32
C ILE A 7 23.13 -5.43 16.84
N PRO A 8 23.64 -6.02 17.92
CA PRO A 8 22.98 -7.15 18.55
C PRO A 8 21.63 -6.72 19.16
N GLY A 9 20.56 -7.42 18.79
CA GLY A 9 19.25 -7.32 19.41
C GLY A 9 19.04 -8.39 20.49
N MET A 10 17.77 -8.69 20.76
CA MET A 10 17.39 -9.77 21.68
C MET A 10 18.00 -11.10 21.22
N ASN A 11 18.54 -11.86 22.18
CA ASN A 11 19.28 -13.11 21.93
C ASN A 11 20.38 -12.99 20.86
N SER A 12 20.98 -11.81 20.73
CA SER A 12 22.03 -11.51 19.74
C SER A 12 21.60 -11.61 18.28
N LEU A 13 20.31 -11.70 17.97
CA LEU A 13 19.86 -11.59 16.59
C LEU A 13 20.22 -10.20 16.04
N PRO A 14 20.85 -10.10 14.86
CA PRO A 14 21.30 -8.82 14.32
C PRO A 14 20.11 -7.98 13.89
N LYS A 15 20.15 -6.69 14.24
CA LYS A 15 19.16 -5.69 13.85
C LYS A 15 19.81 -4.40 13.40
N VAL A 16 19.02 -3.55 12.74
CA VAL A 16 19.36 -2.17 12.43
C VAL A 16 18.34 -1.24 13.08
N ILE A 17 18.80 -0.05 13.47
CA ILE A 17 17.93 1.04 13.92
C ILE A 17 17.89 2.08 12.81
N LEU A 18 16.68 2.46 12.39
CA LEU A 18 16.45 3.57 11.49
C LEU A 18 16.04 4.79 12.29
N SER A 19 16.46 5.97 11.86
CA SER A 19 16.04 7.23 12.47
C SER A 19 15.81 8.28 11.40
N SER A 20 14.78 9.09 11.58
CA SER A 20 14.54 10.28 10.77
C SER A 20 15.19 11.51 11.43
N PRO A 21 15.53 12.57 10.68
CA PRO A 21 16.07 13.81 11.25
C PRO A 21 15.14 14.46 12.29
N ALA A 22 13.84 14.22 12.18
CA ALA A 22 12.82 14.73 13.10
C ALA A 22 12.70 13.91 14.40
N GLY A 23 13.45 12.81 14.54
CA GLY A 23 13.51 12.01 15.76
C GLY A 23 12.60 10.78 15.81
N SER A 24 11.90 10.44 14.71
CA SER A 24 11.22 9.14 14.62
C SER A 24 12.24 8.02 14.49
N ARG A 25 11.93 6.84 15.04
CA ARG A 25 12.81 5.68 15.06
C ARG A 25 12.05 4.40 14.72
N ALA A 26 12.69 3.45 14.04
CA ALA A 26 12.21 2.08 13.93
C ALA A 26 13.33 1.07 14.17
N GLU A 27 12.97 -0.12 14.62
CA GLU A 27 13.90 -1.25 14.77
C GLU A 27 13.52 -2.37 13.80
N VAL A 28 14.51 -2.89 13.07
CA VAL A 28 14.31 -3.96 12.07
C VAL A 28 15.34 -5.05 12.27
N TYR A 29 14.89 -6.26 12.59
CA TYR A 29 15.73 -7.45 12.67
C TYR A 29 16.01 -8.02 11.28
N LEU A 30 17.23 -8.52 11.05
CA LEU A 30 17.52 -9.26 9.81
C LEU A 30 16.70 -10.55 9.73
N HIS A 31 16.45 -11.18 10.88
CA HIS A 31 15.55 -12.32 10.97
C HIS A 31 14.14 -11.89 10.56
N GLY A 32 13.67 -12.40 9.43
CA GLY A 32 12.39 -12.07 8.81
C GLY A 32 12.30 -10.69 8.13
N ALA A 33 13.40 -9.92 8.07
CA ALA A 33 13.36 -8.49 7.79
C ALA A 33 12.28 -7.78 8.63
N HIS A 34 12.23 -8.14 9.92
CA HIS A 34 11.07 -7.96 10.77
C HIS A 34 11.13 -6.63 11.52
N VAL A 35 10.18 -5.73 11.25
CA VAL A 35 10.05 -4.48 11.98
C VAL A 35 9.44 -4.79 13.34
N THR A 36 10.14 -4.50 14.44
CA THR A 36 9.68 -4.85 15.80
C THR A 36 9.25 -3.64 16.64
N SER A 37 9.61 -2.43 16.21
CA SER A 37 9.31 -1.20 16.92
C SER A 37 9.23 -0.04 15.93
N TRP A 38 8.31 0.89 16.18
CA TRP A 38 8.26 2.19 15.52
C TRP A 38 7.70 3.26 16.46
N ILE A 39 8.53 4.27 16.70
CA ILE A 39 8.21 5.42 17.55
C ILE A 39 8.23 6.66 16.64
N PRO A 40 7.08 7.27 16.33
CA PRO A 40 7.01 8.56 15.64
C PRO A 40 7.72 9.67 16.42
N ALA A 41 8.10 10.76 15.74
CA ALA A 41 8.70 11.91 16.39
C ALA A 41 7.77 12.49 17.47
N GLY A 42 8.27 12.62 18.69
CA GLY A 42 7.54 13.19 19.83
C GLY A 42 6.34 12.37 20.29
N ASP A 43 6.32 11.08 20.02
CA ASP A 43 5.19 10.18 20.29
C ASP A 43 5.68 8.87 20.95
N ASP A 44 4.75 7.98 21.25
CA ASP A 44 5.03 6.68 21.85
C ASP A 44 5.10 5.55 20.81
N GLU A 45 5.53 4.37 21.28
CA GLU A 45 5.52 3.13 20.49
C GLU A 45 4.15 2.88 19.83
N ARG A 46 4.19 2.46 18.56
CA ARG A 46 2.99 2.20 17.75
C ARG A 46 2.83 0.72 17.39
N LEU A 47 3.86 -0.09 17.54
CA LEU A 47 3.82 -1.52 17.24
C LEU A 47 3.77 -2.34 18.53
N PHE A 48 2.86 -3.31 18.56
CA PHE A 48 2.82 -4.28 19.65
C PHE A 48 3.89 -5.35 19.41
N LEU A 49 4.64 -5.70 20.44
CA LEU A 49 5.60 -6.80 20.44
C LEU A 49 5.40 -7.64 21.70
N SER A 50 5.22 -8.94 21.54
CA SER A 50 5.13 -9.85 22.68
C SER A 50 6.49 -10.00 23.33
N ALA A 51 6.58 -9.81 24.64
CA ALA A 51 7.74 -10.17 25.46
C ALA A 51 7.92 -11.69 25.63
N ALA A 52 6.88 -12.51 25.37
CA ALA A 52 6.94 -13.96 25.27
C ALA A 52 7.42 -14.43 23.88
N SER A 53 7.64 -13.50 22.94
CA SER A 53 8.17 -13.83 21.61
C SER A 53 9.56 -14.46 21.69
N GLU A 54 9.78 -15.52 20.92
CA GLU A 54 11.08 -16.14 20.77
C GLU A 54 11.94 -15.38 19.75
N PHE A 55 13.13 -14.94 20.17
CA PHE A 55 14.15 -14.37 19.28
C PHE A 55 15.23 -15.43 19.02
N ARG A 56 15.01 -16.31 18.03
CA ARG A 56 16.01 -17.30 17.60
C ARG A 56 15.82 -17.66 16.13
N ASP A 57 16.84 -18.25 15.54
CA ASP A 57 16.79 -18.74 14.16
C ASP A 57 15.63 -19.74 13.97
N GLY A 58 14.97 -19.68 12.82
CA GLY A 58 13.79 -20.48 12.50
C GLY A 58 12.48 -20.08 13.21
N ALA A 59 12.49 -19.36 14.33
CA ALA A 59 11.27 -18.97 15.05
C ALA A 59 10.60 -17.75 14.40
N ALA A 60 9.26 -17.67 14.41
CA ALA A 60 8.58 -16.43 14.01
C ALA A 60 8.50 -15.48 15.20
N ILE A 61 8.83 -14.20 15.00
CA ILE A 61 8.66 -13.18 16.03
C ILE A 61 7.17 -12.83 16.16
N ARG A 62 6.63 -12.80 17.38
CA ARG A 62 5.23 -12.46 17.68
C ARG A 62 5.10 -10.96 17.94
N GLY A 63 4.45 -10.26 17.02
CA GLY A 63 4.28 -8.79 17.07
C GLY A 63 5.06 -8.09 15.95
N GLY A 64 5.09 -6.76 15.95
CA GLY A 64 5.74 -5.97 14.91
C GLY A 64 5.08 -6.15 13.54
N VAL A 65 5.90 -6.32 12.50
CA VAL A 65 5.44 -6.57 11.13
C VAL A 65 6.13 -7.81 10.55
N PRO A 66 5.59 -9.02 10.79
CA PRO A 66 5.99 -10.22 10.07
C PRO A 66 5.68 -10.10 8.57
N VAL A 67 6.68 -10.42 7.74
CA VAL A 67 6.51 -10.54 6.29
C VAL A 67 6.01 -11.95 5.96
N VAL A 68 4.83 -12.05 5.36
CA VAL A 68 4.17 -13.30 5.00
C VAL A 68 4.33 -13.53 3.50
N PHE A 69 5.05 -14.59 3.12
CA PHE A 69 5.27 -15.01 1.73
C PHE A 69 5.84 -16.44 1.70
N PRO A 70 5.51 -17.28 0.71
CA PRO A 70 4.62 -17.05 -0.45
C PRO A 70 3.18 -17.53 -0.25
N GLN A 71 2.78 -17.75 1.00
CA GLN A 71 1.41 -18.14 1.34
C GLN A 71 0.89 -17.34 2.52
N PHE A 72 -0.31 -16.77 2.40
CA PHE A 72 -1.07 -16.21 3.49
C PHE A 72 -1.87 -17.29 4.22
N SER A 73 -1.78 -17.32 5.55
CA SER A 73 -2.48 -18.28 6.42
C SER A 73 -2.21 -19.74 6.01
N ILE A 74 -3.19 -20.62 6.21
CA ILE A 74 -3.16 -22.05 5.86
C ILE A 74 -3.84 -22.34 4.50
N TRP A 75 -4.15 -21.30 3.72
CA TRP A 75 -4.92 -21.41 2.47
C TRP A 75 -4.04 -21.83 1.29
N GLY A 76 -3.36 -22.95 1.42
CA GLY A 76 -2.52 -23.56 0.40
C GLY A 76 -1.64 -24.67 0.97
N PRO A 77 -0.79 -25.30 0.14
CA PRO A 77 0.00 -26.47 0.53
C PRO A 77 1.25 -26.16 1.36
N LEU A 78 1.61 -24.88 1.51
CA LEU A 78 2.83 -24.45 2.17
C LEU A 78 2.61 -24.26 3.68
N PRO A 79 3.70 -24.14 4.47
CA PRO A 79 3.59 -23.82 5.89
C PRO A 79 2.74 -22.56 6.15
N LYS A 80 2.09 -22.52 7.32
CA LYS A 80 1.26 -21.38 7.72
C LYS A 80 2.07 -20.07 7.65
N HIS A 81 1.58 -19.13 6.84
CA HIS A 81 2.22 -17.84 6.53
C HIS A 81 3.57 -17.94 5.78
N GLY A 82 3.79 -19.04 5.06
CA GLY A 82 5.02 -19.28 4.31
C GLY A 82 6.24 -19.43 5.22
N PHE A 83 7.39 -18.96 4.77
CA PHE A 83 8.67 -19.25 5.42
C PHE A 83 9.61 -18.05 5.54
N VAL A 84 9.34 -16.92 4.88
CA VAL A 84 10.33 -15.82 4.83
C VAL A 84 10.51 -15.10 6.17
N ARG A 85 9.49 -15.07 7.03
CA ARG A 85 9.56 -14.53 8.40
C ARG A 85 10.43 -15.34 9.36
N ASN A 86 10.79 -16.56 8.97
CA ASN A 86 11.55 -17.50 9.80
C ASN A 86 13.03 -17.57 9.40
N ARG A 87 13.49 -16.70 8.50
CA ARG A 87 14.84 -16.76 7.94
C ARG A 87 15.55 -15.42 8.04
N ALA A 88 16.87 -15.45 8.14
CA ALA A 88 17.68 -14.24 8.04
C ALA A 88 17.68 -13.67 6.62
N TRP A 89 17.45 -12.37 6.52
CA TRP A 89 17.59 -11.58 5.29
C TRP A 89 18.93 -10.86 5.29
N GLU A 90 19.42 -10.54 4.10
CA GLU A 90 20.62 -9.74 3.92
C GLU A 90 20.27 -8.25 3.92
N LEU A 91 20.98 -7.45 4.72
CA LEU A 91 20.91 -5.98 4.65
C LEU A 91 21.71 -5.48 3.43
N ILE A 92 21.03 -4.83 2.50
CA ILE A 92 21.61 -4.33 1.26
C ILE A 92 22.14 -2.90 1.43
N GLY A 93 21.43 -2.07 2.18
CA GLY A 93 21.85 -0.71 2.43
C GLY A 93 20.95 0.03 3.39
N VAL A 94 21.50 1.09 3.97
CA VAL A 94 20.79 2.03 4.85
C VAL A 94 21.13 3.44 4.37
N ALA A 95 20.12 4.26 4.15
CA ALA A 95 20.28 5.66 3.77
C ALA A 95 19.02 6.45 4.16
N ASP A 96 19.18 7.66 4.69
CA ASP A 96 18.10 8.63 4.91
C ASP A 96 16.85 8.06 5.61
N GLY A 97 17.06 7.41 6.77
CA GLY A 97 15.98 6.79 7.54
C GLY A 97 15.32 5.59 6.85
N SER A 98 15.95 5.03 5.82
CA SER A 98 15.49 3.87 5.07
C SER A 98 16.51 2.74 5.12
N ALA A 99 16.03 1.49 5.14
CA ALA A 99 16.86 0.31 4.93
C ALA A 99 16.18 -0.68 3.98
N ARG A 100 17.00 -1.33 3.15
CA ARG A 100 16.57 -2.36 2.21
C ARG A 100 17.19 -3.70 2.57
N PHE A 101 16.35 -4.72 2.61
CA PHE A 101 16.70 -6.10 2.90
C PHE A 101 16.37 -6.97 1.71
N GLN A 102 17.09 -8.08 1.52
CA GLN A 102 16.75 -9.07 0.51
C GLN A 102 16.83 -10.50 1.04
N LEU A 103 16.00 -11.38 0.48
CA LEU A 103 16.09 -12.82 0.60
C LEU A 103 16.01 -13.44 -0.80
N ARG A 104 17.05 -14.17 -1.17
CA ARG A 104 17.11 -14.94 -2.42
C ARG A 104 16.70 -16.38 -2.13
N ASP A 105 16.08 -17.00 -3.12
CA ASP A 105 15.88 -18.44 -3.11
C ASP A 105 17.20 -19.21 -2.97
N ALA A 106 17.16 -20.29 -2.21
CA ALA A 106 18.24 -21.25 -1.99
C ALA A 106 17.69 -22.69 -2.12
N GLU A 107 18.58 -23.69 -2.04
CA GLU A 107 18.21 -25.10 -2.15
C GLU A 107 17.12 -25.50 -1.15
N ASP A 108 17.24 -25.09 0.11
CA ASP A 108 16.29 -25.41 1.17
C ASP A 108 14.94 -24.69 1.01
N THR A 109 14.91 -23.46 0.50
CA THR A 109 13.64 -22.78 0.17
C THR A 109 12.98 -23.39 -1.05
N ARG A 110 13.76 -23.80 -2.07
CA ARG A 110 13.23 -24.47 -3.27
C ARG A 110 12.68 -25.86 -2.96
N ALA A 111 13.18 -26.52 -1.92
CA ALA A 111 12.60 -27.77 -1.42
C ALA A 111 11.19 -27.57 -0.83
N ILE A 112 10.87 -26.37 -0.33
CA ILE A 112 9.54 -26.02 0.20
C ILE A 112 8.63 -25.48 -0.91
N TRP A 113 9.16 -24.56 -1.72
CA TRP A 113 8.44 -23.89 -2.80
C TRP A 113 9.37 -23.78 -4.02
N PRO A 114 9.18 -24.61 -5.07
CA PRO A 114 10.17 -24.87 -6.12
C PRO A 114 10.22 -23.76 -7.19
N HIS A 115 10.38 -22.52 -6.76
CA HIS A 115 10.49 -21.35 -7.62
C HIS A 115 11.74 -20.54 -7.30
N ALA A 116 12.35 -19.98 -8.35
CA ALA A 116 13.42 -19.01 -8.19
C ALA A 116 12.84 -17.62 -7.95
N PHE A 117 13.13 -17.02 -6.80
CA PHE A 117 12.59 -15.73 -6.40
C PHE A 117 13.66 -14.82 -5.79
N LEU A 118 13.35 -13.52 -5.78
CA LEU A 118 14.02 -12.53 -4.94
C LEU A 118 12.92 -11.74 -4.22
N ALA A 119 12.92 -11.80 -2.89
CA ALA A 119 12.10 -10.94 -2.06
C ALA A 119 12.97 -9.78 -1.58
N GLU A 120 12.51 -8.55 -1.80
CA GLU A 120 13.13 -7.34 -1.27
C GLU A 120 12.13 -6.63 -0.36
N PHE A 121 12.58 -6.21 0.81
CA PHE A 121 11.76 -5.47 1.76
C PHE A 121 12.44 -4.15 2.10
N THR A 122 11.73 -3.05 1.92
CA THR A 122 12.23 -1.70 2.22
C THR A 122 11.42 -1.10 3.35
N VAL A 123 12.11 -0.64 4.39
CA VAL A 123 11.52 0.02 5.55
C VAL A 123 12.00 1.44 5.57
N THR A 124 11.07 2.40 5.61
CA THR A 124 11.38 3.82 5.57
C THR A 124 10.67 4.55 6.70
N VAL A 125 11.44 5.28 7.51
CA VAL A 125 10.96 6.07 8.63
C VAL A 125 11.03 7.56 8.28
N ARG A 126 9.92 8.26 8.48
CA ARG A 126 9.81 9.73 8.40
C ARG A 126 9.26 10.25 9.72
N GLU A 127 9.05 11.56 9.84
CA GLU A 127 8.63 12.20 11.09
C GLU A 127 7.45 11.51 11.79
N ARG A 128 6.37 11.26 11.07
CA ARG A 128 5.16 10.60 11.60
C ARG A 128 4.71 9.41 10.76
N GLN A 129 5.59 8.87 9.93
CA GLN A 129 5.24 7.83 8.97
C GLN A 129 6.24 6.67 8.98
N LEU A 130 5.71 5.45 8.94
CA LEU A 130 6.44 4.22 8.65
C LEU A 130 5.90 3.65 7.33
N ALA A 131 6.74 3.65 6.30
CA ALA A 131 6.43 3.07 5.00
C ALA A 131 7.17 1.75 4.80
N LEU A 132 6.43 0.73 4.39
CA LEU A 132 6.88 -0.65 4.21
C LEU A 132 6.59 -1.06 2.78
N GLU A 133 7.59 -1.51 2.03
CA GLU A 133 7.43 -2.00 0.65
C GLU A 133 8.00 -3.41 0.54
N LEU A 134 7.20 -4.34 0.03
CA LEU A 134 7.61 -5.68 -0.38
C LEU A 134 7.62 -5.77 -1.90
N ALA A 135 8.76 -6.17 -2.46
CA ALA A 135 8.89 -6.48 -3.86
C ALA A 135 9.25 -7.95 -4.05
N ILE A 136 8.52 -8.63 -4.93
CA ILE A 136 8.74 -10.05 -5.26
C ILE A 136 9.08 -10.14 -6.74
N THR A 137 10.32 -10.54 -7.03
CA THR A 137 10.81 -10.76 -8.38
C THR A 137 10.81 -12.25 -8.70
N ASN A 138 10.20 -12.62 -9.83
CA ASN A 138 10.36 -13.94 -10.40
C ASN A 138 11.70 -14.02 -11.13
N ARG A 139 12.59 -14.91 -10.70
CA ARG A 139 13.91 -15.10 -11.31
C ARG A 139 14.00 -16.39 -12.13
N GLY A 140 12.90 -17.13 -12.23
CA GLY A 140 12.80 -18.35 -13.01
C GLY A 140 12.25 -18.10 -14.40
N GLU A 141 12.19 -19.19 -15.17
CA GLU A 141 11.69 -19.22 -16.55
C GLU A 141 10.19 -19.54 -16.65
N GLN A 142 9.54 -19.83 -15.51
CA GLN A 142 8.11 -20.15 -15.44
C GLN A 142 7.40 -19.15 -14.52
N PRO A 143 6.14 -18.78 -14.83
CA PRO A 143 5.36 -17.97 -13.90
C PRO A 143 5.18 -18.71 -12.58
N PHE A 144 5.03 -17.94 -11.50
CA PHE A 144 4.56 -18.47 -10.23
C PHE A 144 3.43 -17.63 -9.68
N THR A 145 2.65 -18.23 -8.80
CA THR A 145 1.52 -17.60 -8.14
C THR A 145 1.73 -17.64 -6.63
N PHE A 146 1.40 -16.56 -5.93
CA PHE A 146 1.58 -16.46 -4.49
C PHE A 146 0.47 -15.65 -3.80
N THR A 147 0.37 -15.85 -2.49
CA THR A 147 -0.33 -14.95 -1.57
C THR A 147 0.67 -14.40 -0.56
N ALA A 148 0.42 -13.20 -0.04
CA ALA A 148 1.34 -12.53 0.87
C ALA A 148 0.60 -11.58 1.81
N ALA A 149 1.27 -11.19 2.88
CA ALA A 149 0.79 -10.13 3.75
C ALA A 149 1.93 -9.41 4.49
N LEU A 150 1.66 -8.18 4.90
CA LEU A 150 2.39 -7.48 5.95
C LEU A 150 1.53 -7.54 7.21
N HIS A 151 1.87 -8.44 8.14
CA HIS A 151 1.00 -8.83 9.26
C HIS A 151 1.14 -7.87 10.45
N THR A 152 0.85 -6.59 10.26
CA THR A 152 1.19 -5.51 11.20
C THR A 152 0.37 -5.54 12.49
N TYR A 153 1.05 -5.71 13.63
CA TYR A 153 0.50 -5.63 14.99
C TYR A 153 0.59 -4.19 15.51
N LEU A 154 -0.55 -3.52 15.62
CA LEU A 154 -0.64 -2.17 16.15
C LEU A 154 -0.88 -2.20 17.65
N LEU A 155 -0.07 -1.46 18.41
CA LEU A 155 -0.26 -1.27 19.84
C LEU A 155 -1.49 -0.38 20.09
N VAL A 156 -2.37 -0.81 20.97
CA VAL A 156 -3.51 -0.03 21.45
C VAL A 156 -3.53 -0.02 22.98
N GLU A 157 -4.13 1.01 23.56
CA GLU A 157 -4.25 1.16 25.01
C GLU A 157 -5.23 0.13 25.56
N ASP A 158 -6.44 0.07 24.99
CA ASP A 158 -7.43 -0.95 25.29
C ASP A 158 -8.29 -1.28 24.06
N ILE A 159 -8.27 -2.55 23.66
CA ILE A 159 -9.05 -3.08 22.54
C ILE A 159 -10.55 -2.83 22.72
N ALA A 160 -11.03 -2.75 23.96
CA ALA A 160 -12.44 -2.52 24.26
C ALA A 160 -12.94 -1.13 23.84
N THR A 161 -12.04 -0.14 23.77
CA THR A 161 -12.34 1.24 23.32
C THR A 161 -11.79 1.54 21.93
N THR A 162 -11.05 0.61 21.34
CA THR A 162 -10.48 0.73 19.99
C THR A 162 -11.57 0.58 18.94
N THR A 163 -11.51 1.40 17.90
CA THR A 163 -12.38 1.26 16.73
C THR A 163 -11.60 1.37 15.42
N ILE A 164 -12.11 0.76 14.36
CA ILE A 164 -11.54 0.90 13.00
C ILE A 164 -12.60 1.45 12.05
N ALA A 165 -12.34 2.63 11.51
CA ALA A 165 -13.15 3.29 10.50
C ALA A 165 -12.61 3.01 9.07
N GLY A 166 -13.40 3.36 8.05
CA GLY A 166 -13.05 3.11 6.64
C GLY A 166 -13.50 1.75 6.10
N LEU A 167 -14.23 0.98 6.92
CA LEU A 167 -14.73 -0.35 6.57
C LEU A 167 -16.23 -0.37 6.23
N ALA A 168 -16.94 0.74 6.43
CA ALA A 168 -18.39 0.79 6.20
C ALA A 168 -18.74 0.37 4.75
N GLN A 169 -19.73 -0.52 4.64
CA GLN A 169 -20.18 -1.14 3.38
C GLN A 169 -19.15 -2.06 2.69
N ALA A 170 -17.95 -2.23 3.24
CA ALA A 170 -17.00 -3.19 2.71
C ALA A 170 -17.49 -4.63 2.97
N ARG A 171 -17.35 -5.47 1.96
CA ARG A 171 -17.53 -6.92 2.09
C ARG A 171 -16.31 -7.52 2.78
N TYR A 172 -16.52 -8.53 3.62
CA TYR A 172 -15.45 -9.27 4.25
C TYR A 172 -15.76 -10.77 4.34
N PHE A 173 -14.72 -11.58 4.44
CA PHE A 173 -14.80 -12.96 4.91
C PHE A 173 -14.38 -13.01 6.37
N ASP A 174 -15.24 -13.56 7.22
CA ASP A 174 -14.99 -13.79 8.64
C ASP A 174 -14.47 -15.22 8.84
N ALA A 175 -13.20 -15.34 9.20
CA ALA A 175 -12.56 -16.62 9.39
C ALA A 175 -12.94 -17.29 10.73
N VAL A 176 -13.60 -16.61 11.67
CA VAL A 176 -14.14 -17.22 12.88
C VAL A 176 -15.43 -17.98 12.53
N THR A 177 -16.35 -17.31 11.86
CA THR A 177 -17.67 -17.87 11.48
C THR A 177 -17.66 -18.64 10.16
N LYS A 178 -16.60 -18.46 9.34
CA LYS A 178 -16.44 -19.00 7.99
C LYS A 178 -17.49 -18.49 6.99
N GLN A 179 -17.94 -17.25 7.15
CA GLN A 179 -18.97 -16.65 6.31
C GLN A 179 -18.51 -15.31 5.72
N GLU A 180 -19.07 -14.95 4.56
CA GLU A 180 -18.95 -13.60 4.04
C GLU A 180 -20.11 -12.72 4.56
N ALA A 181 -19.80 -11.47 4.85
CA ALA A 181 -20.77 -10.46 5.27
C ALA A 181 -20.37 -9.06 4.77
N VAL A 182 -21.19 -8.06 5.10
CA VAL A 182 -20.93 -6.64 4.84
C VAL A 182 -20.85 -5.93 6.18
N GLN A 183 -19.90 -5.00 6.32
CA GLN A 183 -19.79 -4.16 7.51
C GLN A 183 -20.84 -3.06 7.47
N THR A 184 -21.90 -3.23 8.23
CA THR A 184 -23.03 -2.29 8.27
C THR A 184 -22.77 -1.09 9.15
N GLU A 185 -22.02 -1.27 10.24
CA GLU A 185 -21.68 -0.20 11.17
C GLU A 185 -20.60 0.70 10.58
N ALA A 186 -20.62 1.99 10.96
CA ALA A 186 -19.66 2.99 10.49
C ALA A 186 -18.19 2.67 10.88
N ALA A 187 -18.01 2.02 12.03
CA ALA A 187 -16.72 1.58 12.52
C ALA A 187 -16.84 0.17 13.12
N LEU A 188 -15.78 -0.62 12.96
CA LEU A 188 -15.62 -1.93 13.58
C LEU A 188 -15.24 -1.76 15.06
N THR A 189 -15.84 -2.58 15.93
CA THR A 189 -15.52 -2.72 17.36
C THR A 189 -15.13 -4.17 17.69
N PHE A 190 -14.60 -4.40 18.89
CA PHE A 190 -14.00 -5.69 19.28
C PHE A 190 -14.68 -6.31 20.52
N PRO A 191 -15.88 -6.90 20.39
CA PRO A 191 -16.56 -7.56 21.51
C PRO A 191 -15.95 -8.95 21.86
N GLY A 192 -15.00 -9.44 21.07
CA GLY A 192 -14.38 -10.75 21.21
C GLY A 192 -13.37 -11.00 20.09
N GLU A 193 -13.14 -12.27 19.74
CA GLU A 193 -12.27 -12.66 18.63
C GLU A 193 -12.79 -12.07 17.31
N ILE A 194 -11.89 -11.42 16.57
CA ILE A 194 -12.11 -10.92 15.22
C ILE A 194 -11.02 -11.49 14.33
N ASP A 195 -11.41 -12.12 13.23
CA ASP A 195 -10.51 -12.57 12.17
C ASP A 195 -11.22 -12.34 10.84
N ARG A 196 -11.07 -11.13 10.28
CA ARG A 196 -11.85 -10.68 9.11
C ARG A 196 -10.94 -10.19 8.01
N VAL A 197 -11.18 -10.68 6.80
CA VAL A 197 -10.51 -10.21 5.58
C VAL A 197 -11.48 -9.33 4.80
N TYR A 198 -11.27 -8.03 4.84
CA TYR A 198 -12.00 -7.03 4.08
C TYR A 198 -11.45 -6.89 2.67
N PHE A 199 -12.32 -6.90 1.68
CA PHE A 199 -11.92 -6.94 0.27
C PHE A 199 -11.86 -5.55 -0.34
N ASP A 200 -10.84 -5.31 -1.16
CA ASP A 200 -10.66 -4.08 -1.96
C ASP A 200 -10.69 -2.79 -1.12
N VAL A 201 -10.37 -2.89 0.17
CA VAL A 201 -10.27 -1.73 1.08
C VAL A 201 -8.84 -1.25 1.01
N ALA A 202 -8.55 -0.03 0.53
CA ALA A 202 -7.17 0.48 0.45
C ALA A 202 -6.70 1.19 1.73
N GLN A 203 -7.62 1.70 2.54
CA GLN A 203 -7.30 2.52 3.70
C GLN A 203 -8.26 2.24 4.85
N VAL A 204 -7.73 2.25 6.08
CA VAL A 204 -8.52 2.29 7.31
C VAL A 204 -7.91 3.29 8.28
N THR A 205 -8.71 3.75 9.24
CA THR A 205 -8.23 4.58 10.35
C THR A 205 -8.51 3.86 11.66
N LEU A 206 -7.45 3.57 12.41
CA LEU A 206 -7.54 3.07 13.77
C LEU A 206 -7.69 4.26 14.73
N HIS A 207 -8.66 4.17 15.63
CA HIS A 207 -8.85 5.10 16.73
C HIS A 207 -8.69 4.35 18.04
N ASP A 208 -7.85 4.87 18.92
CA ASP A 208 -7.57 4.35 20.25
C ASP A 208 -7.46 5.52 21.23
N GLY A 209 -8.56 5.81 21.92
CA GLY A 209 -8.70 6.99 22.77
C GLY A 209 -8.50 8.29 21.96
N GLN A 210 -7.51 9.09 22.35
CA GLN A 210 -7.14 10.34 21.65
C GLN A 210 -6.13 10.12 20.52
N ARG A 211 -5.66 8.88 20.32
CA ARG A 211 -4.68 8.53 19.30
C ARG A 211 -5.41 8.05 18.05
N SER A 212 -4.91 8.46 16.88
CA SER A 212 -5.35 7.90 15.61
C SER A 212 -4.16 7.54 14.73
N LEU A 213 -4.33 6.45 14.00
CA LEU A 213 -3.36 5.94 13.04
C LEU A 213 -4.06 5.63 11.73
N GLU A 214 -3.64 6.29 10.66
CA GLU A 214 -4.06 5.95 9.31
C GLU A 214 -3.20 4.80 8.78
N VAL A 215 -3.86 3.80 8.20
CA VAL A 215 -3.20 2.66 7.56
C VAL A 215 -3.62 2.61 6.10
N GLN A 216 -2.69 2.93 5.21
CA GLN A 216 -2.86 2.86 3.76
C GLN A 216 -2.08 1.69 3.18
N LYS A 217 -2.54 1.14 2.06
CA LYS A 217 -1.81 0.12 1.32
C LYS A 217 -1.92 0.29 -0.19
N VAL A 218 -0.92 -0.23 -0.88
CA VAL A 218 -0.82 -0.27 -2.35
C VAL A 218 -0.40 -1.67 -2.76
N GLY A 219 -0.92 -2.19 -3.87
CA GLY A 219 -0.58 -3.51 -4.41
C GLY A 219 -1.17 -4.71 -3.64
N PHE A 220 -1.54 -4.53 -2.37
CA PHE A 220 -2.30 -5.48 -1.55
C PHE A 220 -3.80 -5.15 -1.62
N PRO A 221 -4.64 -6.00 -2.23
CA PRO A 221 -6.07 -5.70 -2.39
C PRO A 221 -6.85 -5.81 -1.08
N ASP A 222 -6.45 -6.70 -0.17
CA ASP A 222 -7.25 -7.07 1.00
C ASP A 222 -6.68 -6.48 2.30
N SER A 223 -7.58 -6.16 3.23
CA SER A 223 -7.26 -5.66 4.58
C SER A 223 -7.68 -6.69 5.62
N VAL A 224 -6.73 -7.28 6.34
CA VAL A 224 -7.06 -8.20 7.44
C VAL A 224 -7.15 -7.42 8.72
N ILE A 225 -8.25 -7.58 9.46
CA ILE A 225 -8.36 -7.12 10.84
C ILE A 225 -8.39 -8.36 11.72
N TRP A 226 -7.42 -8.48 12.62
CA TRP A 226 -7.33 -9.62 13.52
C TRP A 226 -7.05 -9.21 14.97
N ASN A 227 -7.85 -9.74 15.89
CA ASN A 227 -7.57 -9.76 17.32
C ASN A 227 -8.02 -11.14 17.84
N PRO A 228 -7.17 -11.89 18.56
CA PRO A 228 -7.52 -13.24 19.00
C PRO A 228 -8.64 -13.27 20.05
N GLY A 229 -8.89 -12.17 20.75
CA GLY A 229 -9.68 -12.15 21.97
C GLY A 229 -9.11 -13.04 23.08
N ALA A 230 -9.65 -12.89 24.29
CA ALA A 230 -9.10 -13.53 25.48
C ALA A 230 -8.98 -15.06 25.38
N LYS A 231 -9.96 -15.72 24.74
CA LYS A 231 -10.02 -17.19 24.70
C LYS A 231 -8.93 -17.77 23.80
N LEU A 232 -8.76 -17.29 22.57
CA LEU A 232 -7.71 -17.79 21.68
C LEU A 232 -6.33 -17.36 22.20
N ALA A 233 -6.20 -16.12 22.69
CA ALA A 233 -4.95 -15.60 23.23
C ALA A 233 -4.39 -16.46 24.36
N ALA A 234 -5.25 -16.95 25.27
CA ALA A 234 -4.85 -17.85 26.36
C ALA A 234 -4.26 -19.21 25.88
N THR A 235 -4.43 -19.56 24.60
CA THR A 235 -3.85 -20.79 24.00
C THR A 235 -2.55 -20.53 23.25
N LEU A 236 -2.22 -19.27 22.99
CA LEU A 236 -1.03 -18.87 22.23
C LEU A 236 0.15 -18.72 23.18
N SER A 237 1.06 -19.70 23.18
CA SER A 237 2.22 -19.72 24.10
C SER A 237 3.22 -18.60 23.86
N ASP A 238 3.17 -17.96 22.70
CA ASP A 238 4.03 -16.83 22.34
C ASP A 238 3.37 -15.46 22.62
N LEU A 239 2.27 -15.42 23.37
CA LEU A 239 1.60 -14.22 23.88
C LEU A 239 1.47 -14.30 25.41
N GLU A 240 1.64 -13.17 26.09
CA GLU A 240 1.38 -13.09 27.53
C GLU A 240 -0.12 -13.08 27.83
N PRO A 241 -0.54 -13.59 29.01
CA PRO A 241 -1.91 -13.45 29.47
C PRO A 241 -2.38 -11.99 29.46
N GLY A 242 -3.51 -11.72 28.81
CA GLY A 242 -4.13 -10.39 28.72
C GLY A 242 -3.56 -9.47 27.62
N SER A 243 -2.52 -9.90 26.90
CA SER A 243 -1.93 -9.12 25.80
C SER A 243 -2.91 -8.86 24.65
N ASP A 244 -3.95 -9.67 24.48
CA ASP A 244 -5.03 -9.47 23.51
C ASP A 244 -5.74 -8.13 23.66
N ARG A 245 -5.69 -7.52 24.85
CA ARG A 245 -6.27 -6.20 25.09
C ARG A 245 -5.46 -5.05 24.52
N HIS A 246 -4.20 -5.29 24.16
CA HIS A 246 -3.24 -4.22 23.85
C HIS A 246 -2.78 -4.24 22.40
N PHE A 247 -3.40 -5.03 21.54
CA PHE A 247 -3.10 -4.96 20.11
C PHE A 247 -4.29 -5.27 19.21
N VAL A 248 -4.20 -4.78 17.99
CA VAL A 248 -4.99 -5.27 16.85
C VAL A 248 -4.07 -5.39 15.65
N CYS A 249 -4.25 -6.44 14.87
CA CYS A 249 -3.59 -6.55 13.58
C CYS A 249 -4.40 -5.84 12.50
N VAL A 250 -3.72 -4.99 11.73
CA VAL A 250 -4.26 -4.37 10.52
C VAL A 250 -3.29 -4.68 9.39
N GLU A 251 -3.59 -5.71 8.62
CA GLU A 251 -2.66 -6.30 7.67
C GLU A 251 -2.97 -5.86 6.24
N ALA A 252 -1.93 -5.59 5.45
CA ALA A 252 -2.05 -5.51 4.01
C ALA A 252 -1.88 -6.93 3.45
N ALA A 253 -2.87 -7.48 2.74
CA ALA A 253 -2.88 -8.88 2.34
C ALA A 253 -3.33 -9.11 0.88
N ILE A 254 -2.89 -10.24 0.35
CA ILE A 254 -3.42 -10.90 -0.84
C ILE A 254 -4.07 -12.19 -0.34
N PHE A 255 -5.40 -12.28 -0.38
CA PHE A 255 -6.14 -13.45 0.09
C PHE A 255 -6.85 -14.20 -1.03
N ARG A 256 -7.92 -13.63 -1.62
CA ARG A 256 -8.80 -14.38 -2.54
C ARG A 256 -8.24 -14.53 -3.96
N ALA A 257 -7.48 -13.55 -4.41
CA ALA A 257 -6.91 -13.52 -5.76
C ALA A 257 -5.38 -13.54 -5.65
N PRO A 258 -4.76 -14.74 -5.61
CA PRO A 258 -3.31 -14.87 -5.64
C PRO A 258 -2.71 -14.12 -6.83
N ILE A 259 -1.54 -13.52 -6.62
CA ILE A 259 -0.83 -12.77 -7.65
C ILE A 259 0.05 -13.71 -8.45
N THR A 260 -0.07 -13.67 -9.78
CA THR A 260 0.86 -14.34 -10.70
C THR A 260 1.93 -13.35 -11.16
N VAL A 261 3.19 -13.77 -11.07
CA VAL A 261 4.34 -12.99 -11.56
C VAL A 261 4.99 -13.76 -12.70
N GLU A 262 4.96 -13.16 -13.89
CA GLU A 262 5.60 -13.70 -15.09
C GLU A 262 7.13 -13.78 -14.94
N PRO A 263 7.81 -14.64 -15.72
CA PRO A 263 9.27 -14.74 -15.72
C PRO A 263 9.95 -13.37 -15.77
N TYR A 264 10.91 -13.16 -14.87
CA TYR A 264 11.72 -11.93 -14.80
C TYR A 264 10.95 -10.65 -14.47
N GLN A 265 9.66 -10.75 -14.13
CA GLN A 265 8.85 -9.62 -13.68
C GLN A 265 8.91 -9.46 -12.17
N THR A 266 8.52 -8.27 -11.72
CA THR A 266 8.46 -7.90 -10.30
C THR A 266 7.07 -7.42 -9.93
N TRP A 267 6.49 -7.99 -8.88
CA TRP A 267 5.34 -7.40 -8.20
C TRP A 267 5.82 -6.53 -7.04
N ARG A 268 5.10 -5.44 -6.76
CA ARG A 268 5.33 -4.58 -5.59
C ARG A 268 4.03 -4.31 -4.86
N GLY A 269 4.10 -4.33 -3.53
CA GLY A 269 3.04 -3.86 -2.65
C GLY A 269 3.62 -3.24 -1.40
N GLY A 270 2.83 -2.46 -0.69
CA GLY A 270 3.28 -1.79 0.51
C GLY A 270 2.16 -1.41 1.46
N GLN A 271 2.58 -1.07 2.67
CA GLN A 271 1.72 -0.54 3.73
C GLN A 271 2.39 0.70 4.32
N CYS A 272 1.60 1.73 4.55
CA CYS A 272 2.03 2.98 5.13
C CYS A 272 1.21 3.25 6.39
N LEU A 273 1.91 3.46 7.51
CA LEU A 273 1.32 3.84 8.78
C LEU A 273 1.63 5.32 9.03
N THR A 274 0.60 6.14 9.23
CA THR A 274 0.75 7.57 9.49
C THR A 274 0.09 7.92 10.82
N SER A 275 0.88 8.38 11.79
CA SER A 275 0.34 8.80 13.09
C SER A 275 -0.13 10.25 13.03
N ALA A 276 -1.37 10.51 13.47
CA ALA A 276 -1.83 11.88 13.66
C ALA A 276 -1.19 12.49 14.91
N PRO A 277 -0.89 13.81 14.95
CA PRO A 277 -0.41 14.47 16.17
C PRO A 277 -1.38 14.25 17.33
N THR A 278 -0.86 13.88 18.50
CA THR A 278 -1.67 13.76 19.72
C THR A 278 -2.18 15.14 20.10
N GLN A 279 -3.51 15.35 20.11
CA GLN A 279 -4.08 16.62 20.57
C GLN A 279 -3.79 16.78 22.07
N THR A 280 -2.99 17.77 22.44
CA THR A 280 -2.77 18.13 23.85
C THR A 280 -3.94 18.99 24.32
N GLN A 281 -4.57 18.61 25.44
CA GLN A 281 -5.65 19.39 26.04
C GLN A 281 -5.16 20.81 26.40
N GLY A 282 -5.61 21.79 25.62
CA GLY A 282 -5.51 23.22 25.90
C GLY A 282 -6.85 23.87 25.58
N ALA A 283 -7.32 24.73 26.48
CA ALA A 283 -8.67 25.29 26.54
C ALA A 283 -9.20 25.86 25.20
N VAL A 284 -10.51 25.67 25.03
CA VAL A 284 -11.35 26.19 23.94
C VAL A 284 -11.12 27.70 23.74
N ASN A 285 -10.67 28.07 22.55
CA ASN A 285 -11.03 29.35 21.94
C ASN A 285 -11.68 29.04 20.59
N MET A 286 -12.94 29.44 20.46
CA MET A 286 -13.63 29.48 19.17
C MET A 286 -12.99 30.55 18.29
N ASP A 287 -13.04 30.30 16.97
CA ASP A 287 -12.44 31.04 15.84
C ASP A 287 -10.96 30.75 15.56
N GLN A 288 -10.70 29.78 14.67
CA GLN A 288 -9.85 29.95 13.46
C GLN A 288 -9.88 28.70 12.55
N PRO A 289 -9.64 28.86 11.22
CA PRO A 289 -9.99 27.87 10.21
C PRO A 289 -9.00 26.70 10.08
N HIS A 290 -9.51 25.60 9.53
CA HIS A 290 -8.81 24.33 9.29
C HIS A 290 -7.47 24.49 8.57
N ASP A 291 -6.43 23.84 9.10
CA ASP A 291 -5.04 23.94 8.63
C ASP A 291 -4.77 23.01 7.42
N GLU A 292 -4.61 23.62 6.24
CA GLU A 292 -4.33 23.04 4.92
C GLU A 292 -2.81 22.78 4.67
N SER A 293 -1.96 22.75 5.69
CA SER A 293 -0.50 22.92 5.49
C SER A 293 0.32 21.67 5.10
N ILE A 294 -0.20 20.43 5.23
CA ILE A 294 0.60 19.22 4.89
C ILE A 294 0.68 18.99 3.36
N SER A 295 -0.27 19.51 2.58
CA SER A 295 -0.25 19.42 1.11
C SER A 295 0.60 20.47 0.41
N ASN A 296 1.17 21.47 1.12
CA ASN A 296 1.84 22.62 0.47
C ASN A 296 3.37 22.60 0.50
N ASN A 297 4.03 21.81 1.35
CA ASN A 297 5.49 21.98 1.53
C ASN A 297 6.37 21.31 0.44
N LEU A 298 5.90 20.27 -0.24
CA LEU A 298 6.62 19.65 -1.37
C LEU A 298 6.33 20.33 -2.72
N TRP A 299 5.16 20.97 -2.82
CA TRP A 299 4.69 21.64 -4.04
C TRP A 299 5.08 23.12 -4.07
N GLY A 300 5.29 23.75 -2.90
CA GLY A 300 5.41 25.21 -2.80
C GLY A 300 4.13 25.87 -3.34
N GLU A 301 4.29 26.95 -4.11
CA GLU A 301 3.20 27.63 -4.82
C GLU A 301 2.89 27.00 -6.21
N ALA A 302 3.37 25.78 -6.50
CA ALA A 302 3.22 25.18 -7.82
C ALA A 302 1.78 24.85 -8.18
N CYS A 303 1.40 25.15 -9.42
CA CYS A 303 0.12 24.80 -10.02
C CYS A 303 0.24 23.63 -11.00
N VAL A 304 -0.89 23.08 -11.43
CA VAL A 304 -0.98 22.03 -12.47
C VAL A 304 -0.24 22.43 -13.75
N GLY A 305 -0.29 23.72 -14.12
CA GLY A 305 0.42 24.27 -15.27
C GLY A 305 1.94 24.12 -15.15
N ASP A 306 2.51 24.27 -13.95
CA ASP A 306 3.94 24.09 -13.72
C ASP A 306 4.37 22.63 -13.88
N VAL A 307 3.51 21.70 -13.44
CA VAL A 307 3.74 20.25 -13.62
C VAL A 307 3.72 19.89 -15.09
N LEU A 308 2.76 20.43 -15.85
CA LEU A 308 2.70 20.25 -17.30
C LEU A 308 3.94 20.81 -17.99
N ALA A 309 4.34 22.03 -17.67
CA ALA A 309 5.47 22.71 -18.29
C ALA A 309 6.80 21.96 -18.07
N ALA A 310 6.94 21.27 -16.94
CA ALA A 310 8.11 20.46 -16.63
C ALA A 310 8.18 19.14 -17.44
N LYS A 311 7.10 18.72 -18.11
CA LYS A 311 7.10 17.50 -18.92
C LYS A 311 8.07 17.63 -20.08
N ARG A 312 8.94 16.63 -20.21
CA ARG A 312 9.88 16.52 -21.34
C ARG A 312 9.16 16.38 -22.70
N ARG A 313 7.90 15.94 -22.70
CA ARG A 313 7.07 15.76 -23.90
C ARG A 313 5.66 16.30 -23.68
N HIS A 314 5.24 17.24 -24.52
CA HIS A 314 3.91 17.88 -24.51
C HIS A 314 2.98 17.30 -25.60
N LEU A 315 3.02 15.99 -25.81
CA LEU A 315 2.17 15.37 -26.84
C LEU A 315 0.83 14.94 -26.24
N ILE A 316 -0.25 15.60 -26.67
CA ILE A 316 -1.62 15.17 -26.41
C ILE A 316 -2.03 14.27 -27.58
N VAL A 317 -1.97 12.96 -27.36
CA VAL A 317 -2.55 12.00 -28.30
C VAL A 317 -4.04 11.96 -28.01
N ALA A 318 -4.86 12.22 -29.02
CA ALA A 318 -6.32 12.30 -28.90
C ALA A 318 -7.01 11.44 -29.95
N ALA A 319 -8.23 11.01 -29.63
CA ALA A 319 -9.13 10.28 -30.52
C ALA A 319 -10.28 11.18 -31.00
N ALA A 320 -10.80 10.92 -32.19
CA ALA A 320 -12.10 11.43 -32.62
C ALA A 320 -13.21 10.40 -32.29
N PRO A 321 -14.46 10.81 -32.03
CA PRO A 321 -15.54 9.87 -31.68
C PRO A 321 -15.82 8.82 -32.77
N THR A 322 -15.47 9.13 -34.02
CA THR A 322 -15.63 8.25 -35.19
C THR A 322 -14.42 7.37 -35.47
N ASP A 323 -13.33 7.51 -34.70
CA ASP A 323 -12.16 6.64 -34.85
C ASP A 323 -12.56 5.19 -34.55
N ARG A 324 -11.90 4.25 -35.24
CA ARG A 324 -12.15 2.82 -35.05
C ARG A 324 -11.35 2.28 -33.88
N VAL A 325 -11.86 1.23 -33.24
CA VAL A 325 -11.17 0.53 -32.14
C VAL A 325 -9.73 0.16 -32.52
N ARG A 326 -9.50 -0.35 -33.74
CA ARG A 326 -8.15 -0.69 -34.22
C ARG A 326 -7.19 0.49 -34.25
N GLU A 327 -7.66 1.67 -34.64
CA GLU A 327 -6.85 2.89 -34.73
C GLU A 327 -6.47 3.37 -33.34
N ILE A 328 -7.39 3.22 -32.36
CA ILE A 328 -7.11 3.53 -30.97
C ILE A 328 -6.06 2.57 -30.41
N ILE A 329 -6.20 1.26 -30.62
CA ILE A 329 -5.21 0.26 -30.17
C ILE A 329 -3.82 0.56 -30.76
N GLU A 330 -3.76 0.85 -32.07
CA GLU A 330 -2.51 1.21 -32.75
C GLU A 330 -1.86 2.46 -32.12
N ARG A 331 -2.65 3.52 -31.87
CA ARG A 331 -2.14 4.75 -31.23
C ARG A 331 -1.71 4.53 -29.78
N LEU A 332 -2.49 3.80 -28.97
CA LEU A 332 -2.14 3.46 -27.58
C LEU A 332 -0.79 2.73 -27.54
N LYS A 333 -0.59 1.75 -28.44
CA LYS A 333 0.65 1.00 -28.57
C LYS A 333 1.83 1.85 -29.03
N ILE A 334 1.67 2.63 -30.10
CA ILE A 334 2.75 3.47 -30.66
C ILE A 334 3.23 4.51 -29.66
N HIS A 335 2.31 5.05 -28.86
CA HIS A 335 2.59 6.10 -27.90
C HIS A 335 2.85 5.59 -26.48
N GLU A 336 2.79 4.27 -26.26
CA GLU A 336 2.99 3.61 -24.96
C GLU A 336 2.11 4.21 -23.85
N ILE A 337 0.83 4.46 -24.16
CA ILE A 337 -0.16 5.04 -23.24
C ILE A 337 -1.36 4.09 -23.07
N SER A 338 -1.96 4.07 -21.88
CA SER A 338 -3.12 3.21 -21.57
C SER A 338 -4.48 3.88 -21.79
N GLN A 339 -4.48 5.18 -22.10
CA GLN A 339 -5.69 5.98 -22.21
C GLN A 339 -5.50 7.22 -23.08
N MET A 340 -6.61 7.72 -23.62
CA MET A 340 -6.62 8.82 -24.59
C MET A 340 -7.88 9.68 -24.45
N PRO A 341 -7.77 11.02 -24.39
CA PRO A 341 -8.93 11.90 -24.46
C PRO A 341 -9.58 11.79 -25.84
N VAL A 342 -10.91 11.81 -25.84
CA VAL A 342 -11.71 11.87 -27.05
C VAL A 342 -12.18 13.30 -27.25
N LEU A 343 -11.82 13.88 -28.39
CA LEU A 343 -12.12 15.26 -28.74
C LEU A 343 -13.13 15.33 -29.88
N SER A 344 -14.06 16.26 -29.78
CA SER A 344 -14.94 16.67 -30.88
C SER A 344 -14.84 18.18 -31.04
N GLU A 345 -14.50 18.64 -32.24
CA GLU A 345 -14.29 20.07 -32.53
C GLU A 345 -13.30 20.75 -31.55
N GLY A 346 -12.29 20.00 -31.10
CA GLY A 346 -11.28 20.47 -30.15
C GLY A 346 -11.73 20.53 -28.68
N LYS A 347 -12.98 20.15 -28.38
CA LYS A 347 -13.52 20.05 -27.02
C LYS A 347 -13.46 18.62 -26.51
N LEU A 348 -13.18 18.46 -25.21
CA LEU A 348 -13.21 17.16 -24.55
C LEU A 348 -14.64 16.64 -24.47
N ILE A 349 -14.88 15.45 -25.02
CA ILE A 349 -16.18 14.76 -24.91
C ILE A 349 -16.11 13.46 -24.12
N GLY A 350 -14.90 13.01 -23.77
CA GLY A 350 -14.69 11.90 -22.85
C GLY A 350 -13.28 11.30 -22.93
N LEU A 351 -13.14 10.09 -22.42
CA LEU A 351 -11.89 9.33 -22.35
C LEU A 351 -12.14 7.90 -22.88
N ILE A 352 -11.15 7.36 -23.57
CA ILE A 352 -11.09 5.94 -23.92
C ILE A 352 -9.87 5.30 -23.25
N THR A 353 -10.03 4.10 -22.70
CA THR A 353 -8.95 3.37 -22.00
C THR A 353 -8.80 1.95 -22.56
N GLU A 354 -7.65 1.32 -22.33
CA GLU A 354 -7.44 -0.10 -22.64
C GLU A 354 -8.53 -1.00 -22.04
N SER A 355 -8.92 -0.74 -20.78
CA SER A 355 -9.98 -1.51 -20.11
C SER A 355 -11.33 -1.38 -20.82
N THR A 356 -11.65 -0.20 -21.34
CA THR A 356 -12.86 0.02 -22.14
C THR A 356 -12.82 -0.79 -23.44
N LEU A 357 -11.69 -0.75 -24.15
CA LEU A 357 -11.51 -1.50 -25.40
C LEU A 357 -11.56 -3.02 -25.16
N LEU A 358 -10.92 -3.48 -24.07
CA LEU A 358 -10.91 -4.89 -23.67
C LEU A 358 -12.32 -5.38 -23.35
N THR A 359 -13.09 -4.62 -22.58
CA THR A 359 -14.47 -4.96 -22.22
C THR A 359 -15.37 -5.02 -23.45
N HIS A 360 -15.17 -4.10 -24.41
CA HIS A 360 -15.90 -4.09 -25.68
C HIS A 360 -15.59 -5.33 -26.53
N LEU A 361 -14.31 -5.65 -26.72
CA LEU A 361 -13.88 -6.79 -27.54
C LEU A 361 -14.16 -8.16 -26.91
N ALA A 362 -14.38 -8.21 -25.60
CA ALA A 362 -14.76 -9.43 -24.90
C ALA A 362 -16.22 -9.85 -25.14
N VAL A 363 -17.05 -8.98 -25.71
CA VAL A 363 -18.47 -9.25 -25.97
C VAL A 363 -18.67 -9.78 -27.40
N PRO A 364 -19.34 -10.94 -27.59
CA PRO A 364 -19.58 -11.51 -28.92
C PRO A 364 -20.32 -10.56 -29.87
N GLY A 365 -19.85 -10.48 -31.12
CA GLY A 365 -20.44 -9.62 -32.16
C GLY A 365 -19.80 -8.23 -32.29
N HIS A 366 -18.94 -7.84 -31.34
CA HIS A 366 -18.11 -6.65 -31.45
C HIS A 366 -16.78 -6.95 -32.16
N SER A 367 -16.24 -5.92 -32.80
CA SER A 367 -15.02 -6.05 -33.61
C SER A 367 -14.11 -4.85 -33.46
N VAL A 368 -12.85 -5.00 -33.90
CA VAL A 368 -11.89 -3.90 -33.96
C VAL A 368 -12.23 -2.84 -35.02
N GLU A 369 -13.23 -3.11 -35.88
CA GLU A 369 -13.72 -2.17 -36.90
C GLU A 369 -14.86 -1.28 -36.38
N ASP A 370 -15.36 -1.54 -35.16
CA ASP A 370 -16.39 -0.72 -34.53
C ASP A 370 -15.84 0.68 -34.22
N VAL A 371 -16.70 1.70 -34.31
CA VAL A 371 -16.36 3.08 -33.91
C VAL A 371 -16.43 3.25 -32.40
N ILE A 372 -15.60 4.12 -31.83
CA ILE A 372 -15.49 4.28 -30.37
C ILE A 372 -16.62 5.08 -29.71
N THR A 373 -17.50 5.74 -30.47
CA THR A 373 -18.57 6.59 -29.92
C THR A 373 -19.36 5.95 -28.75
N PRO A 374 -19.81 4.68 -28.81
CA PRO A 374 -20.62 4.07 -27.76
C PRO A 374 -19.86 3.78 -26.46
N MET A 375 -18.54 3.71 -26.54
CA MET A 375 -17.65 3.30 -25.45
C MET A 375 -16.92 4.47 -24.80
N ILE A 376 -17.15 5.71 -25.25
CA ILE A 376 -16.55 6.91 -24.65
C ILE A 376 -17.01 7.05 -23.18
N ASN A 377 -16.06 7.01 -22.24
CA ASN A 377 -16.35 7.34 -20.86
C ASN A 377 -16.47 8.87 -20.72
N ARG A 378 -17.67 9.34 -20.38
CA ARG A 378 -17.95 10.78 -20.20
C ARG A 378 -17.65 11.29 -18.80
N GLN A 379 -17.45 10.39 -17.83
CA GLN A 379 -17.05 10.75 -16.47
C GLN A 379 -15.54 10.94 -16.42
N VAL A 380 -15.08 12.07 -16.94
CA VAL A 380 -13.66 12.41 -16.98
C VAL A 380 -13.34 13.45 -15.94
N THR A 381 -12.40 13.13 -15.06
CA THR A 381 -11.82 14.09 -14.13
C THR A 381 -10.98 15.10 -14.92
N THR A 382 -11.39 16.36 -14.85
CA THR A 382 -10.67 17.49 -15.46
C THR A 382 -10.20 18.47 -14.40
N VAL A 383 -9.09 19.16 -14.66
CA VAL A 383 -8.54 20.19 -13.79
C VAL A 383 -8.12 21.40 -14.61
N SER A 384 -8.13 22.58 -13.99
CA SER A 384 -7.57 23.78 -14.61
C SER A 384 -6.05 23.86 -14.38
N PRO A 385 -5.29 24.52 -15.27
CA PRO A 385 -3.85 24.74 -15.07
C PRO A 385 -3.52 25.50 -13.79
N GLU A 386 -4.42 26.34 -13.32
CA GLU A 386 -4.25 27.18 -12.13
C GLU A 386 -4.50 26.43 -10.81
N LEU A 387 -5.05 25.21 -10.88
CA LEU A 387 -5.28 24.40 -9.70
C LEU A 387 -3.95 24.14 -8.97
N PRO A 388 -3.89 24.23 -7.64
CA PRO A 388 -2.70 23.85 -6.89
C PRO A 388 -2.28 22.41 -7.19
N ALA A 389 -1.01 22.19 -7.47
CA ALA A 389 -0.51 20.88 -7.89
C ALA A 389 -0.71 19.81 -6.79
N GLY A 390 -0.65 20.21 -5.52
CA GLY A 390 -0.93 19.32 -4.38
C GLY A 390 -2.34 18.72 -4.39
N SER A 391 -3.32 19.40 -5.01
CA SER A 391 -4.69 18.89 -5.15
C SER A 391 -4.77 17.65 -6.05
N LEU A 392 -3.81 17.45 -6.95
CA LEU A 392 -3.79 16.30 -7.87
C LEU A 392 -3.66 14.96 -7.13
N LEU A 393 -3.01 14.91 -5.96
CA LEU A 393 -2.85 13.70 -5.15
C LEU A 393 -4.20 13.07 -4.79
N ASN A 394 -5.19 13.91 -4.48
CA ASN A 394 -6.54 13.47 -4.13
C ASN A 394 -7.34 13.00 -5.36
N LEU A 395 -7.03 13.53 -6.54
CA LEU A 395 -7.75 13.23 -7.79
C LEU A 395 -7.30 11.92 -8.44
N PHE A 396 -6.05 11.51 -8.21
CA PHE A 396 -5.52 10.23 -8.72
C PHE A 396 -5.97 8.99 -7.92
N GLY A 397 -6.74 9.17 -6.83
CA GLY A 397 -7.25 8.08 -6.00
C GLY A 397 -8.17 7.10 -6.73
N GLY A 398 -8.79 7.52 -7.84
CA GLY A 398 -9.68 6.67 -8.66
C GLY A 398 -9.46 6.75 -10.17
N SER A 399 -8.43 7.48 -10.66
CA SER A 399 -8.19 7.68 -12.10
C SER A 399 -6.70 7.52 -12.44
N GLN A 400 -6.39 6.89 -13.58
CA GLN A 400 -5.01 6.66 -14.03
C GLN A 400 -4.35 7.91 -14.64
N ALA A 401 -5.13 8.82 -15.22
CA ALA A 401 -4.68 10.16 -15.62
C ALA A 401 -5.77 11.21 -15.42
N VAL A 402 -5.36 12.47 -15.33
CA VAL A 402 -6.21 13.66 -15.21
C VAL A 402 -6.03 14.50 -16.47
N ILE A 403 -7.13 14.98 -17.04
CA ILE A 403 -7.09 15.84 -18.23
C ILE A 403 -7.04 17.31 -17.78
N VAL A 404 -6.05 18.05 -18.27
CA VAL A 404 -5.91 19.48 -17.98
C VAL A 404 -6.62 20.28 -19.06
N VAL A 405 -7.52 21.16 -18.63
CA VAL A 405 -8.39 21.95 -19.51
C VAL A 405 -8.26 23.43 -19.15
N ALA A 406 -7.89 24.25 -20.13
CA ALA A 406 -7.92 25.71 -20.01
C ALA A 406 -9.12 26.25 -20.80
N GLY A 407 -10.14 26.73 -20.10
CA GLY A 407 -11.43 27.09 -20.71
C GLY A 407 -12.11 25.86 -21.30
N ASP A 408 -12.29 25.83 -22.63
CA ASP A 408 -12.91 24.72 -23.37
C ASP A 408 -11.89 23.79 -24.07
N ARG A 409 -10.58 24.05 -23.90
CA ARG A 409 -9.52 23.36 -24.64
C ARG A 409 -8.70 22.46 -23.74
N VAL A 410 -8.46 21.23 -24.20
CA VAL A 410 -7.50 20.33 -23.56
C VAL A 410 -6.08 20.83 -23.80
N THR A 411 -5.36 21.12 -22.72
CA THR A 411 -4.00 21.65 -22.74
C THR A 411 -2.97 20.65 -22.26
N GLY A 412 -3.39 19.55 -21.65
CA GLY A 412 -2.47 18.50 -21.25
C GLY A 412 -3.14 17.28 -20.62
N ILE A 413 -2.32 16.28 -20.34
CA ILE A 413 -2.69 15.08 -19.59
C ILE A 413 -1.59 14.85 -18.56
N LEU A 414 -2.00 14.65 -17.31
CA LEU A 414 -1.10 14.31 -16.21
C LEU A 414 -1.42 12.92 -15.67
N THR A 415 -0.36 12.13 -15.47
CA THR A 415 -0.38 10.82 -14.82
C THR A 415 0.32 10.89 -13.48
N LYS A 416 0.18 9.85 -12.65
CA LYS A 416 0.95 9.73 -11.40
C LYS A 416 2.47 9.81 -11.63
N LEU A 417 2.96 9.28 -12.75
CA LEU A 417 4.38 9.32 -13.09
C LEU A 417 4.86 10.75 -13.33
N ASP A 418 4.06 11.58 -14.00
CA ASP A 418 4.41 12.99 -14.24
C ASP A 418 4.58 13.77 -12.92
N LEU A 419 3.76 13.46 -11.91
CA LEU A 419 3.88 14.07 -10.58
C LEU A 419 5.15 13.59 -9.86
N ILE A 420 5.46 12.30 -9.97
CA ILE A 420 6.69 11.74 -9.39
C ILE A 420 7.91 12.38 -10.04
N GLU A 421 7.94 12.49 -11.37
CA GLU A 421 9.03 13.14 -12.10
C GLU A 421 9.18 14.61 -11.71
N TYR A 422 8.06 15.34 -11.61
CA TYR A 422 8.05 16.74 -11.20
C TYR A 422 8.64 16.92 -9.79
N LEU A 423 8.17 16.14 -8.81
CA LEU A 423 8.65 16.22 -7.43
C LEU A 423 10.12 15.79 -7.32
N THR A 424 10.53 14.74 -8.05
CA THR A 424 11.92 14.28 -8.06
C THR A 424 12.86 15.36 -8.59
N SER A 425 12.45 16.11 -9.62
CA SER A 425 13.25 17.21 -10.19
C SER A 425 13.47 18.40 -9.25
N ARG A 426 12.68 18.50 -8.17
CA ARG A 426 12.81 19.56 -7.15
C ARG A 426 13.55 19.12 -5.89
N LEU A 427 13.85 17.83 -5.77
CA LEU A 427 14.60 17.24 -4.66
C LEU A 427 16.10 17.11 -4.96
N THR A 428 16.53 17.42 -6.18
CA THR A 428 17.92 17.49 -6.65
C THR A 428 18.26 18.93 -6.99
#